data_AF-A0A9X3CAD7-F1
#
_entry.id   AF-A0A9X3CAD7-F1
#
_cell.length_a   1.000
_cell.length_b   1.000
_cell.length_c   1.000
_cell.angle_alpha   90.00
_cell.angle_beta   90.00
_cell.angle_gamma   90.00
#
_symmetry.space_group_name_H-M   'P 1'
#
loop_
_entity.id
_entity.type
_entity.pdbx_description
1 polymer ?
#
loop_
_entity_poly.entity_id
_entity_poly.type
_entity_poly.pdbx_seq_one_letter_code
_entity_poly.pdbx_strand_id
1 'polypeptide(L)'
;MKKLFEIPPIEMIKQQALNPYKRSSSTNRRYKLHQKVKNICQLNSKQRTIIIHYDYVILNKYIIELQDKFQYNIQAEMFDINNIEVKEPIIVKN
;
A
#
# COMPACT_ATOMS: atom_id res chain seq x y z
N MET A 1 -9.00 -3.88 59.15
CA MET A 1 -8.32 -5.02 58.48
C MET A 1 -8.21 -4.70 56.99
N LYS A 2 -6.98 -4.51 56.47
CA LYS A 2 -6.77 -4.20 55.05
C LYS A 2 -6.98 -5.49 54.24
N LYS A 3 -8.00 -5.53 53.39
CA LYS A 3 -8.14 -6.58 52.37
C LYS A 3 -6.94 -6.44 51.43
N LEU A 4 -6.05 -7.44 51.42
CA LEU A 4 -5.07 -7.57 50.36
C LEU A 4 -5.85 -7.74 49.05
N PHE A 5 -5.59 -6.88 48.07
CA PHE A 5 -6.01 -7.12 46.70
C PHE A 5 -5.29 -8.39 46.24
N GLU A 6 -6.01 -9.51 46.18
CA GLU A 6 -5.49 -10.74 45.59
C GLU A 6 -5.20 -10.46 44.11
N ILE A 7 -3.92 -10.50 43.76
CA ILE A 7 -3.48 -10.39 42.38
C ILE A 7 -4.05 -11.62 41.66
N PRO A 8 -4.85 -11.44 40.59
CA PRO A 8 -5.42 -12.58 39.89
C PRO A 8 -4.30 -13.47 39.33
N PRO A 9 -4.49 -14.79 39.30
CA PRO A 9 -3.46 -15.72 38.85
C PRO A 9 -3.02 -15.38 37.42
N ILE A 10 -1.71 -15.43 37.18
CA ILE A 10 -1.00 -15.05 35.94
C ILE A 10 -1.62 -15.71 34.69
N GLU A 11 -2.26 -16.87 34.85
CA GLU A 11 -2.96 -17.60 33.80
C GLU A 11 -4.08 -16.78 33.12
N MET A 12 -4.78 -15.91 33.86
CA MET A 12 -5.81 -15.03 33.28
C MET A 12 -5.21 -13.96 32.34
N ILE A 13 -3.97 -13.54 32.57
CA ILE A 13 -3.30 -12.51 31.75
C ILE A 13 -2.86 -13.11 30.40
N LYS A 14 -2.44 -14.38 30.38
CA LYS A 14 -2.00 -15.05 29.14
C LYS A 14 -3.13 -15.20 28.11
N GLN A 15 -4.37 -15.42 28.56
CA GLN A 15 -5.51 -15.59 27.64
C GLN A 15 -5.93 -14.27 26.97
N GLN A 16 -5.72 -13.12 27.63
CA GLN A 16 -6.06 -11.80 27.06
C GLN A 16 -5.03 -11.32 26.02
N ALA A 17 -3.77 -11.76 26.12
CA ALA A 17 -2.71 -11.39 25.19
C ALA A 17 -2.82 -12.05 23.80
N LEU A 18 -3.69 -13.04 23.62
CA LEU A 18 -3.80 -13.87 22.42
C LEU A 18 -5.07 -13.64 21.59
N ASN A 19 -5.84 -12.58 21.86
CA ASN A 19 -6.82 -12.10 20.90
C ASN A 19 -6.23 -10.93 20.13
N PRO A 20 -5.46 -11.16 19.04
CA PRO A 20 -5.15 -10.08 18.14
C PRO A 20 -6.51 -9.58 17.65
N TYR A 21 -6.85 -8.34 18.02
CA TYR A 21 -8.04 -7.61 17.59
C TYR A 21 -8.51 -8.15 16.24
N LYS A 22 -9.64 -8.85 16.21
CA LYS A 22 -10.17 -9.52 15.02
C LYS A 22 -10.35 -8.44 13.96
N ARG A 23 -9.32 -8.22 13.12
CA ARG A 23 -9.32 -7.11 12.16
C ARG A 23 -10.52 -7.34 11.27
N SER A 24 -11.38 -6.32 11.14
CA SER A 24 -12.58 -6.43 10.33
C SER A 24 -12.22 -6.97 8.94
N SER A 25 -13.09 -7.84 8.39
CA SER A 25 -12.87 -8.48 7.10
C SER A 25 -12.57 -7.48 5.97
N SER A 26 -13.14 -6.27 6.06
CA SER A 26 -12.88 -5.15 5.14
C SER A 26 -11.44 -4.62 5.22
N THR A 27 -10.86 -4.54 6.42
CA THR A 27 -9.46 -4.12 6.60
C THR A 27 -8.50 -5.14 6.00
N ASN A 28 -8.83 -6.42 6.11
CA ASN A 28 -8.07 -7.49 5.46
C ASN A 28 -8.21 -7.46 3.93
N ARG A 29 -9.37 -7.10 3.38
CA ARG A 29 -9.57 -7.01 1.92
C ARG A 29 -8.68 -5.94 1.31
N ARG A 30 -8.67 -4.73 1.87
CA ARG A 30 -7.83 -3.61 1.40
C ARG A 30 -6.34 -3.99 1.39
N TYR A 31 -5.87 -4.61 2.48
CA TYR A 31 -4.49 -5.09 2.55
C TYR A 31 -4.17 -6.15 1.49
N LYS A 32 -5.08 -7.11 1.24
CA LYS A 32 -4.90 -8.11 0.17
C LYS A 32 -4.85 -7.45 -1.22
N LEU A 33 -5.66 -6.43 -1.48
CA LEU A 33 -5.60 -5.67 -2.73
C LEU A 33 -4.27 -4.96 -2.88
N HIS A 34 -3.75 -4.31 -1.83
CA HIS A 34 -2.42 -3.70 -1.84
C HIS A 34 -1.33 -4.71 -2.24
N GLN A 35 -1.34 -5.91 -1.67
CA GLN A 35 -0.37 -6.95 -2.04
C GLN A 35 -0.49 -7.38 -3.51
N LYS A 36 -1.70 -7.38 -4.09
CA LYS A 36 -1.92 -7.75 -5.50
C LYS A 36 -1.45 -6.69 -6.48
N VAL A 37 -1.55 -5.41 -6.12
CA VAL A 37 -1.19 -4.29 -7.01
C VAL A 37 0.23 -3.76 -6.79
N LYS A 38 0.90 -4.17 -5.71
CA LYS A 38 2.26 -3.72 -5.34
C LYS A 38 3.30 -3.87 -6.46
N ASN A 39 3.16 -4.91 -7.29
CA ASN A 39 4.11 -5.19 -8.38
C ASN A 39 3.70 -4.54 -9.72
N ILE A 40 2.54 -3.88 -9.76
CA ILE A 40 1.91 -3.37 -10.98
C ILE A 40 1.94 -1.84 -10.98
N CYS A 41 1.75 -1.22 -9.81
CA CYS A 41 1.67 0.22 -9.66
C CYS A 41 2.32 0.67 -8.35
N GLN A 42 2.72 1.93 -8.31
CA GLN A 42 3.23 2.54 -7.10
C GLN A 42 2.04 3.03 -6.26
N LEU A 43 1.89 2.47 -5.06
CA LEU A 43 0.73 2.73 -4.20
C LEU A 43 1.16 3.50 -2.94
N ASN A 44 0.50 4.64 -2.71
CA ASN A 44 0.63 5.40 -1.46
C ASN A 44 -0.63 5.20 -0.60
N SER A 45 -0.56 4.26 0.34
CA SER A 45 -1.69 3.94 1.24
C SER A 45 -2.12 5.10 2.14
N LYS A 46 -1.20 6.00 2.52
CA LYS A 46 -1.49 7.13 3.42
C LYS A 46 -2.32 8.19 2.71
N GLN A 47 -1.90 8.54 1.49
CA GLN A 47 -2.59 9.55 0.66
C GLN A 47 -3.75 8.96 -0.14
N ARG A 48 -3.90 7.64 -0.15
CA ARG A 48 -4.85 6.90 -0.98
C ARG A 48 -4.64 7.21 -2.46
N THR A 49 -3.40 7.16 -2.91
CA THR A 49 -3.03 7.46 -4.29
C THR A 49 -2.42 6.24 -4.94
N ILE A 50 -2.83 5.96 -6.18
CA ILE A 50 -2.26 4.93 -7.05
C ILE A 50 -1.60 5.65 -8.22
N ILE A 51 -0.29 5.49 -8.33
CA ILE A 51 0.51 6.05 -9.42
C ILE A 51 0.73 4.94 -10.43
N ILE A 52 0.33 5.20 -11.67
CA ILE A 52 0.46 4.31 -12.81
C ILE A 52 1.27 5.00 -13.90
N HIS A 53 2.01 4.22 -14.68
CA HIS A 53 2.64 4.72 -15.89
C HIS A 53 1.59 4.95 -16.98
N TYR A 54 1.76 6.02 -17.75
CA TYR A 54 0.81 6.42 -18.79
C TYR A 54 0.53 5.31 -19.82
N ASP A 55 1.53 4.49 -20.11
CA ASP A 55 1.41 3.40 -21.08
C ASP A 55 0.57 2.22 -20.57
N TYR A 56 0.21 2.19 -19.28
CA TYR A 56 -0.63 1.14 -18.72
C TYR A 56 -2.11 1.51 -18.82
N VAL A 57 -2.83 0.80 -19.69
CA VAL A 57 -4.30 0.84 -19.70
C VAL A 57 -4.83 0.26 -18.39
N ILE A 58 -5.56 1.08 -17.62
CA ILE A 58 -6.12 0.69 -16.31
C ILE A 58 -7.30 -0.28 -16.50
N LEU A 59 -7.01 -1.55 -16.70
CA LEU A 59 -8.02 -2.63 -16.76
C LEU A 59 -7.92 -3.57 -15.56
N ASN A 60 -7.04 -3.29 -14.60
CA ASN A 60 -6.84 -4.17 -13.47
C ASN A 60 -8.00 -4.08 -12.48
N LYS A 61 -8.79 -5.16 -12.37
CA LYS A 61 -9.92 -5.27 -11.44
C LYS A 61 -9.59 -4.89 -9.98
N TYR A 62 -8.35 -5.11 -9.53
CA TYR A 62 -7.95 -4.80 -8.16
C TYR A 62 -7.73 -3.29 -7.95
N ILE A 63 -7.26 -2.58 -8.97
CA ILE A 63 -7.07 -1.12 -8.94
C ILE A 63 -8.45 -0.44 -8.96
N ILE A 64 -9.35 -0.92 -9.84
CA ILE A 64 -10.75 -0.47 -9.89
C ILE A 64 -11.42 -0.67 -8.52
N GLU A 65 -11.24 -1.83 -7.88
CA GLU A 65 -11.80 -2.07 -6.55
C GLU A 65 -11.21 -1.13 -5.47
N LEU A 66 -9.93 -0.78 -5.57
CA LEU A 66 -9.30 0.21 -4.68
C LEU A 66 -9.87 1.62 -4.89
N GLN A 67 -10.16 1.99 -6.14
CA GLN A 67 -10.80 3.26 -6.48
C GLN A 67 -12.24 3.30 -5.94
N ASP A 68 -13.08 2.34 -6.34
CA ASP A 68 -14.53 2.37 -6.09
C ASP A 68 -14.87 2.15 -4.61
N LYS A 69 -14.24 1.16 -3.96
CA LYS A 69 -14.60 0.77 -2.59
C LYS A 69 -13.78 1.46 -1.51
N PHE A 70 -12.55 1.86 -1.83
CA PHE A 70 -11.62 2.43 -0.86
C PHE A 70 -11.23 3.89 -1.16
N GLN A 71 -11.83 4.49 -2.20
CA GLN A 71 -11.68 5.90 -2.56
C GLN A 71 -10.22 6.28 -2.81
N TYR A 72 -9.52 5.45 -3.59
CA TYR A 72 -8.17 5.78 -4.05
C TYR A 72 -8.24 6.68 -5.28
N ASN A 73 -7.38 7.69 -5.32
CA ASN A 73 -7.17 8.54 -6.49
C ASN A 73 -6.12 7.91 -7.40
N ILE A 74 -6.36 7.97 -8.71
CA ILE A 74 -5.40 7.49 -9.71
C ILE A 74 -4.66 8.69 -10.29
N GLN A 75 -3.33 8.62 -10.28
CA GLN A 75 -2.44 9.59 -10.91
C GLN A 75 -1.63 8.88 -11.99
N ALA A 76 -1.61 9.45 -13.19
CA ALA A 76 -0.75 8.99 -14.26
C ALA A 76 0.56 9.79 -14.22
N GLU A 77 1.68 9.10 -14.13
CA GLU A 77 3.00 9.71 -14.25
C GLU A 77 3.44 9.64 -15.73
N MET A 78 3.68 10.81 -16.32
CA MET A 78 4.32 10.95 -17.62
C MET A 78 5.82 10.96 -17.38
N PHE A 79 6.56 10.07 -18.04
CA PHE A 79 7.99 10.31 -18.16
C PHE A 79 8.17 11.36 -19.25
N ASP A 80 8.60 12.56 -18.85
CA ASP A 80 9.07 13.57 -19.79
C ASP A 80 10.28 13.00 -20.54
N ILE A 81 10.04 12.58 -21.78
CA ILE A 81 11.04 12.10 -22.75
C ILE A 81 12.11 13.17 -23.05
N ASN A 82 11.90 14.41 -22.59
CA ASN A 82 12.75 15.57 -22.83
C ASN A 82 14.02 15.63 -21.97
N ASN A 83 14.21 14.72 -21.01
CA ASN A 83 15.44 14.63 -20.20
C ASN A 83 16.45 13.58 -20.70
N ILE A 84 16.24 13.03 -21.89
CA ILE A 84 17.28 12.24 -22.56
C ILE A 84 18.26 13.23 -23.17
N GLU A 85 19.32 13.59 -22.43
CA GLU A 85 20.48 14.31 -23.00
C GLU A 85 21.11 13.44 -24.09
N VAL A 86 20.66 13.63 -25.32
CA VAL A 86 21.32 13.08 -26.50
C VAL A 86 22.66 13.81 -26.63
N LYS A 87 23.72 13.24 -26.05
CA LYS A 87 25.08 13.72 -26.29
C LYS A 87 25.35 13.62 -27.78
N GLU A 88 25.56 14.77 -28.42
CA GLU A 88 25.92 14.82 -29.84
C GLU A 88 27.16 13.94 -30.09
N PRO A 89 27.21 13.18 -31.19
CA PRO A 89 28.37 12.37 -31.51
C PRO A 89 29.58 13.29 -31.72
N ILE A 90 30.64 13.04 -30.96
CA ILE A 90 31.91 13.76 -31.09
C ILE A 90 32.49 13.43 -32.47
N ILE A 91 32.45 14.41 -33.38
CA ILE A 91 33.10 14.30 -34.69
C ILE A 91 34.61 14.43 -34.46
N VAL A 92 35.31 13.31 -34.34
CA VAL A 92 36.77 13.28 -34.35
C VAL A 92 37.24 13.59 -35.76
N LYS A 93 37.83 14.77 -35.97
CA LYS A 93 38.58 15.08 -37.20
C LYS A 93 40.03 14.67 -36.99
N ASN A 94 40.51 13.76 -37.84
CA ASN A 94 41.92 13.37 -37.95
C ASN A 94 42.77 14.47 -38.57
#